data_AF-A0A9X8YLK5-F1
#
_entry.id   AF-A0A9X8YLK5-F1
#
_cell.length_a   1.000
_cell.length_b   1.000
_cell.length_c   1.000
_cell.angle_alpha   90.00
_cell.angle_beta   90.00
_cell.angle_gamma   90.00
#
_symmetry.space_group_name_H-M   'P 1'
#
loop_
_entity.id
_entity.type
_entity.pdbx_description
1 polymer ?
#
loop_
_entity_poly.entity_id
_entity_poly.type
_entity_poly.pdbx_seq_one_letter_code
_entity_poly.pdbx_strand_id
1 'polypeptide(L)'
;NDKLVVSQHAEADVSFSGDANDLILIAARKQDPDTLFFQRRLQIEGDTELGLYVKNLMDAIELESMPAPLRMGLLQLADFVEAGLQEGTASVSRVAVSC
;
A
#
# COMPACT_ATOMS: atom_id res chain seq x y z
N ASN A 1 -19.37 -16.73 -12.97
CA ASN A 1 -20.42 -16.02 -12.19
C ASN A 1 -19.68 -15.05 -11.26
N ASP A 2 -18.78 -14.25 -11.83
CA ASP A 2 -17.59 -13.77 -11.12
C ASP A 2 -17.69 -12.28 -10.91
N LYS A 3 -18.46 -11.91 -9.89
CA LYS A 3 -18.57 -10.52 -9.44
C LYS A 3 -17.79 -10.39 -8.14
N LEU A 4 -16.92 -9.40 -8.08
CA LEU A 4 -16.34 -8.96 -6.82
C LEU A 4 -17.48 -8.37 -5.97
N VAL A 5 -17.70 -8.95 -4.80
CA VAL A 5 -18.71 -8.51 -3.84
C VAL A 5 -18.00 -7.93 -2.63
N VAL A 6 -18.38 -6.72 -2.24
CA VAL A 6 -17.89 -6.11 -1.00
C VAL A 6 -18.82 -6.54 0.14
N SER A 7 -18.27 -7.26 1.12
CA SER A 7 -18.97 -7.66 2.33
C SER A 7 -18.30 -7.02 3.54
N GLN A 8 -19.09 -6.40 4.42
CA GLN A 8 -18.57 -5.77 5.65
C GLN A 8 -18.31 -6.78 6.78
N HIS A 9 -18.91 -7.97 6.72
CA HIS A 9 -18.93 -8.94 7.82
C HIS A 9 -18.50 -10.35 7.39
N ALA A 10 -17.69 -10.46 6.34
CA ALA A 10 -17.08 -11.74 5.98
C ALA A 10 -15.76 -11.92 6.72
N GLU A 11 -15.48 -13.14 7.18
CA GLU A 11 -14.11 -13.50 7.54
C GLU A 11 -13.26 -13.55 6.27
N ALA A 12 -12.05 -12.98 6.35
CA ALA A 12 -11.12 -12.93 5.23
C ALA A 12 -10.21 -14.15 5.27
N ASP A 13 -10.11 -14.88 4.15
CA ASP A 13 -9.14 -15.98 3.98
C ASP A 13 -7.69 -15.48 3.92
N VAL A 14 -7.50 -14.23 3.49
CA VAL A 14 -6.23 -13.51 3.51
C VAL A 14 -6.45 -12.02 3.80
N SER A 15 -5.58 -11.43 4.61
CA SER A 15 -5.60 -10.01 4.93
C SER A 15 -4.26 -9.34 4.65
N PHE A 16 -4.30 -8.17 4.01
CA PHE A 16 -3.16 -7.29 3.78
C PHE A 16 -3.35 -6.05 4.66
N SER A 17 -2.41 -5.79 5.55
CA SER A 17 -2.48 -4.67 6.50
C SER A 17 -1.16 -3.92 6.57
N GLY A 18 -1.24 -2.60 6.67
CA GLY A 18 -0.08 -1.71 6.81
C GLY A 18 -0.55 -0.31 7.19
N ASP A 19 0.39 0.62 7.35
CA ASP A 19 0.03 2.03 7.52
C ASP A 19 -0.71 2.54 6.28
N ALA A 20 -1.66 3.44 6.48
CA ALA A 20 -2.44 4.01 5.38
C ALA A 20 -1.55 4.66 4.31
N ASN A 21 -0.46 5.31 4.72
CA ASN A 21 0.51 5.90 3.81
C ASN A 21 1.16 4.85 2.90
N ASP A 22 1.51 3.69 3.46
CA ASP A 22 2.13 2.60 2.71
C ASP A 22 1.15 1.97 1.72
N LEU A 23 -0.10 1.78 2.13
CA LEU A 23 -1.15 1.28 1.24
C LEU A 23 -1.45 2.26 0.09
N ILE A 24 -1.42 3.57 0.35
CA ILE A 24 -1.56 4.61 -0.70
C ILE A 24 -0.38 4.55 -1.67
N LEU A 25 0.85 4.42 -1.17
CA LEU A 25 2.04 4.37 -2.02
C LEU A 25 2.11 3.07 -2.85
N ILE A 26 1.65 1.93 -2.32
CA ILE A 26 1.47 0.70 -3.11
C ILE A 26 0.43 0.93 -4.22
N ALA A 27 -0.75 1.45 -3.86
CA ALA A 27 -1.84 1.68 -4.82
C ALA A 27 -1.42 2.63 -5.95
N ALA A 28 -0.60 3.64 -5.64
CA ALA A 28 -0.06 4.58 -6.61
C ALA A 28 1.22 4.11 -7.33
N ARG A 29 1.66 2.85 -7.14
CA ARG A 29 2.88 2.27 -7.74
C ARG A 29 4.19 2.98 -7.34
N LYS A 30 4.19 3.73 -6.25
CA LYS A 30 5.40 4.40 -5.73
C LYS A 30 6.25 3.49 -4.85
N GLN A 31 5.63 2.50 -4.22
CA GLN A 31 6.32 1.47 -3.45
C GLN A 31 5.86 0.08 -3.86
N ASP A 32 6.77 -0.88 -3.74
CA ASP A 32 6.52 -2.29 -4.05
C ASP A 32 6.01 -3.02 -2.78
N PRO A 33 4.91 -3.79 -2.86
CA PRO A 33 4.41 -4.57 -1.73
C PRO A 33 5.44 -5.57 -1.18
N ASP A 34 6.30 -6.17 -2.01
CA ASP A 34 7.36 -7.07 -1.55
C ASP A 34 8.38 -6.32 -0.70
N THR A 35 8.77 -5.12 -1.13
CA THR A 35 9.71 -4.27 -0.38
C THR A 35 9.13 -3.96 1.00
N LEU A 36 7.86 -3.60 1.08
CA LEU A 36 7.21 -3.29 2.35
C LEU A 36 7.01 -4.51 3.23
N PHE A 37 6.74 -5.67 2.63
CA PHE A 37 6.68 -6.95 3.36
C PHE A 37 8.02 -7.29 4.01
N PHE A 38 9.13 -7.22 3.25
CA PHE A 38 10.46 -7.47 3.80
C PHE A 38 10.88 -6.43 4.85
N GLN A 39 10.38 -5.19 4.75
CA GLN A 39 10.56 -4.15 5.75
C GLN A 39 9.62 -4.27 6.97
N ARG A 40 8.73 -5.28 7.01
CA ARG A 40 7.69 -5.45 8.05
C ARG A 40 6.72 -4.27 8.17
N ARG A 41 6.53 -3.54 7.08
CA ARG A 41 5.58 -2.41 6.95
C ARG A 41 4.27 -2.84 6.31
N LEU A 42 4.31 -3.92 5.52
CA LEU A 42 3.15 -4.64 5.04
C LEU A 42 3.12 -6.02 5.72
N GLN A 43 2.00 -6.35 6.35
CA GLN A 43 1.72 -7.63 6.96
C GLN A 43 0.67 -8.36 6.13
N ILE A 44 0.93 -9.63 5.85
CA ILE A 44 0.04 -10.51 5.08
C ILE A 44 -0.22 -11.73 5.96
N GLU A 45 -1.49 -11.97 6.29
CA GLU A 45 -1.90 -13.09 7.16
C GLU A 45 -3.00 -13.90 6.47
N GLY A 46 -3.03 -15.21 6.75
CA GLY A 46 -3.99 -16.14 6.16
C GLY A 46 -3.33 -17.11 5.19
N ASP A 47 -4.05 -17.47 4.13
CA ASP A 47 -3.57 -18.41 3.12
C ASP A 47 -2.48 -17.79 2.23
N THR A 48 -1.29 -18.38 2.25
CA THR A 48 -0.12 -17.89 1.50
C THR A 48 -0.31 -17.97 -0.02
N GLU A 49 -0.97 -19.02 -0.53
CA GLU A 49 -1.19 -19.20 -1.96
C GLU A 49 -2.17 -18.15 -2.48
N LEU A 50 -3.26 -17.91 -1.74
CA LEU A 50 -4.20 -16.84 -2.02
C LEU A 50 -3.55 -15.47 -1.91
N GLY A 51 -2.69 -15.26 -0.89
CA GLY A 51 -1.89 -14.04 -0.76
C GLY A 51 -1.03 -13.77 -2.00
N LEU A 52 -0.38 -14.80 -2.54
CA LEU A 52 0.40 -14.65 -3.78
C LEU A 52 -0.49 -14.29 -4.97
N TYR A 53 -1.68 -14.89 -5.10
CA TYR A 53 -2.62 -14.54 -6.15
C TYR A 53 -3.12 -13.09 -6.04
N VAL A 54 -3.48 -12.64 -4.84
CA VAL A 54 -3.93 -11.26 -4.60
C VAL A 54 -2.80 -10.27 -4.87
N LYS A 55 -1.56 -10.58 -4.48
CA LYS A 55 -0.39 -9.75 -4.79
C LYS A 55 -0.19 -9.61 -6.30
N ASN A 56 -0.22 -10.72 -7.04
CA ASN A 56 -0.10 -10.69 -8.50
C ASN A 56 -1.25 -9.92 -9.17
N LEU A 57 -2.47 -10.01 -8.62
CA LEU A 57 -3.60 -9.20 -9.07
C LEU A 57 -3.33 -7.70 -8.83
N MET A 58 -2.87 -7.34 -7.62
CA MET A 58 -2.48 -5.97 -7.31
C MET A 58 -1.42 -5.47 -8.30
N ASP A 59 -0.45 -6.30 -8.70
CA ASP A 59 0.57 -5.99 -9.72
C ASP A 59 0.05 -5.85 -11.15
N ALA A 60 -1.06 -6.51 -11.47
CA ALA A 60 -1.67 -6.45 -12.80
C ALA A 60 -2.61 -5.25 -13.02
N ILE A 61 -2.96 -4.50 -11.96
CA ILE A 61 -3.84 -3.32 -12.09
C ILE A 61 -3.13 -2.19 -12.86
N GLU A 62 -3.69 -1.83 -14.01
CA GLU A 62 -3.26 -0.68 -14.81
C GLU A 62 -3.93 0.61 -14.32
N LEU A 63 -3.15 1.58 -13.82
CA LEU A 63 -3.69 2.87 -13.33
C LEU A 63 -4.37 3.67 -14.45
N GLU A 64 -3.87 3.53 -15.66
CA GLU A 64 -4.34 4.19 -16.88
C GLU A 64 -5.78 3.77 -17.23
N SER A 65 -6.16 2.56 -16.85
CA SER A 65 -7.52 2.03 -17.02
C SER A 65 -8.55 2.63 -16.04
N MET A 66 -8.09 3.31 -14.99
CA MET A 66 -8.95 3.94 -14.00
C MET A 66 -9.59 5.23 -14.52
N PRO A 67 -10.81 5.59 -14.05
CA PRO A 67 -11.40 6.89 -14.29
C PRO A 67 -10.43 8.02 -13.93
N ALA A 68 -10.25 8.99 -14.83
CA ALA A 68 -9.24 10.03 -14.68
C ALA A 68 -9.29 10.78 -13.32
N PRO A 69 -10.48 11.14 -12.77
CA PRO A 69 -10.54 11.78 -11.47
C PRO A 69 -9.99 10.91 -10.33
N LEU A 70 -10.26 9.59 -10.37
CA LEU A 70 -9.78 8.65 -9.38
C LEU A 70 -8.26 8.49 -9.46
N ARG A 71 -7.71 8.33 -10.67
CA ARG A 71 -6.26 8.24 -10.88
C ARG A 71 -5.56 9.51 -10.43
N MET A 72 -6.06 10.68 -10.82
CA MET A 72 -5.46 11.97 -10.43
C MET A 72 -5.47 12.17 -8.92
N GLY A 73 -6.60 11.88 -8.26
CA GLY A 73 -6.71 11.98 -6.80
C GLY A 73 -5.75 11.02 -6.08
N LEU A 74 -5.64 9.77 -6.54
CA LEU A 74 -4.70 8.80 -5.98
C LEU A 74 -3.25 9.26 -6.10
N LEU A 75 -2.85 9.73 -7.28
CA LEU A 75 -1.48 10.21 -7.51
C LEU A 75 -1.15 11.45 -6.67
N GLN A 76 -2.08 12.40 -6.55
CA GLN A 76 -1.90 13.58 -5.70
C GLN A 76 -1.75 13.22 -4.22
N LEU A 77 -2.56 12.27 -3.71
CA LEU A 77 -2.42 11.78 -2.35
C LEU A 77 -1.07 11.10 -2.13
N ALA A 78 -0.60 10.30 -3.09
CA ALA A 78 0.68 9.63 -3.02
C ALA A 78 1.87 10.62 -3.05
N ASP A 79 1.81 11.66 -3.89
CA ASP A 79 2.80 12.76 -3.89
C ASP A 79 2.85 13.47 -2.54
N PHE A 80 1.68 13.76 -1.95
CA PHE A 80 1.58 14.39 -0.64
C PHE A 80 2.19 13.52 0.47
N VAL A 81 1.84 12.23 0.50
CA VAL A 81 2.38 11.27 1.47
C VAL A 81 3.90 11.15 1.36
N GLU A 82 4.42 11.03 0.13
CA GLU A 82 5.86 10.93 -0.10
C GLU A 82 6.62 12.17 0.38
N ALA A 83 6.08 13.37 0.12
CA ALA A 83 6.66 14.62 0.62
C ALA A 83 6.66 14.68 2.16
N GLY A 84 5.55 14.32 2.81
CA GLY A 84 5.43 14.34 4.27
C GLY A 84 6.37 13.34 4.97
N LEU A 85 6.61 12.17 4.37
CA LEU A 85 7.56 11.19 4.89
C LEU A 85 9.02 11.70 4.84
N GLN A 86 9.39 12.43 3.78
CA GLN A 86 10.73 13.02 3.66
C GLN A 86 10.99 14.08 4.74
N GLU A 87 9.98 14.89 5.08
CA GLU A 87 10.08 15.90 6.15
C GLU A 87 10.26 15.25 7.55
N GLY A 88 9.58 14.12 7.81
CA GLY A 88 9.69 13.38 9.06
C GLY A 88 11.10 12.82 9.32
N THR A 89 11.76 12.30 8.28
CA THR A 89 13.13 11.74 8.41
C THR A 89 14.19 12.80 8.73
N ALA A 90 14.00 14.05 8.28
CA ALA A 90 14.90 15.16 8.60
C ALA A 90 14.81 15.59 10.08
N SER A 91 13.68 15.33 10.75
CA SER A 91 13.49 15.67 12.17
C SER A 91 14.13 14.64 13.13
N VAL A 92 14.10 13.35 12.78
CA VAL A 92 14.62 12.27 13.64
C VAL A 92 16.15 12.24 13.68
N SER A 93 16.82 12.68 12.61
CA SER A 93 18.29 12.72 12.53
C SER A 93 18.96 13.71 13.50
N ARG A 94 18.20 14.67 14.07
CA ARG A 94 18.77 15.71 14.96
C ARG A 94 18.90 15.31 16.44
N VAL A 95 18.43 14.13 16.85
CA VAL A 95 18.43 13.74 18.28
C VAL A 95 19.54 12.74 18.65
N ALA A 96 20.32 12.24 17.69
CA ALA A 96 21.35 11.22 17.95
C ALA A 96 22.80 11.72 17.91
N VAL A 97 23.11 12.92 18.40
CA VAL A 97 24.49 13.30 18.77
C VAL A 97 24.47 14.24 19.98
N SER A 98 24.39 13.70 21.18
CA SER A 98 24.91 14.32 22.41
C SER A 98 24.81 13.32 23.56
N CYS A 99 25.90 12.60 23.83
CA CYS A 99 26.49 12.32 25.15
C CYS A 99 27.56 11.24 25.01
#